data_AF-A0A3B9I7Y4-F1
#
_entry.id   AF-A0A3B9I7Y4-F1
#
_cell.length_a   1.000
_cell.length_b   1.000
_cell.length_c   1.000
_cell.angle_alpha   90.00
_cell.angle_beta   90.00
_cell.angle_gamma   90.00
#
_symmetry.space_group_name_H-M   'P 1'
#
loop_
_entity.id
_entity.type
_entity.pdbx_description
1 polymer ?
#
loop_
_entity_poly.entity_id
_entity_poly.type
_entity_poly.pdbx_seq_one_letter_code
_entity_poly.pdbx_strand_id
1 'polypeptide(L)' 'LGAEAINSFTITELFNIVNTRLITDKKTIISTNLSLEKLSEAYSDRIFSRLMSHYDIFKFYGKDIRTKRG' A
#
# COMPACT_ATOMS: atom_id res chain seq x y z
N LEU A 1 -2.14 4.48 -1.31
CA LEU A 1 -2.79 3.96 -0.08
C LEU A 1 -2.64 4.98 1.03
N GLY A 2 -3.67 5.15 1.84
CA GLY A 2 -3.68 6.01 3.02
C GLY A 2 -4.37 7.37 2.84
N ALA A 3 -5.14 7.55 1.76
CA ALA A 3 -5.94 8.77 1.52
C ALA A 3 -7.44 8.47 1.30
N GLU A 4 -7.79 7.21 1.04
CA GLU A 4 -9.14 6.72 0.90
C GLU A 4 -9.86 6.58 2.24
N ALA A 5 -11.20 6.55 2.22
CA ALA A 5 -12.00 6.25 3.39
C ALA A 5 -11.93 4.75 3.73
N ILE A 6 -11.17 4.41 4.78
CA ILE A 6 -10.98 3.01 5.20
C ILE A 6 -12.29 2.48 5.81
N ASN A 7 -12.79 1.40 5.22
CA ASN A 7 -13.95 0.65 5.70
C ASN A 7 -13.92 -0.79 5.13
N SER A 8 -14.85 -1.64 5.56
CA SER A 8 -14.90 -3.04 5.13
C SER A 8 -14.99 -3.21 3.61
N PHE A 9 -15.72 -2.32 2.92
CA PHE A 9 -15.86 -2.35 1.47
C PHE A 9 -14.53 -2.04 0.76
N THR A 10 -13.88 -0.93 1.10
CA THR A 10 -12.60 -0.51 0.49
C THR A 10 -11.47 -1.50 0.77
N ILE A 11 -11.41 -2.08 1.96
CA ILE A 11 -10.45 -3.14 2.31
C ILE A 11 -10.68 -4.38 1.43
N THR A 12 -11.94 -4.80 1.26
CA THR A 12 -12.28 -5.97 0.43
C THR A 12 -11.91 -5.73 -1.03
N GLU A 13 -12.21 -4.55 -1.58
CA GLU A 13 -11.87 -4.23 -2.96
C GLU A 13 -10.36 -4.12 -3.19
N LEU A 14 -9.62 -3.50 -2.27
CA LEU A 14 -8.16 -3.46 -2.36
C LEU A 14 -7.57 -4.88 -2.34
N PHE A 15 -8.07 -5.75 -1.46
CA PHE A 15 -7.67 -7.15 -1.42
C PHE A 15 -7.93 -7.83 -2.77
N ASN A 16 -9.12 -7.68 -3.33
CA ASN A 16 -9.51 -8.28 -4.61
C ASN A 16 -8.61 -7.81 -5.76
N ILE A 17 -8.31 -6.51 -5.82
CA ILE A 17 -7.42 -5.92 -6.83
C ILE A 17 -6.01 -6.49 -6.70
N VAL A 18 -5.41 -6.43 -5.50
CA VAL A 18 -4.05 -6.94 -5.26
C VAL A 18 -3.97 -8.43 -5.60
N ASN A 19 -4.92 -9.21 -5.11
CA ASN A 19 -4.96 -10.66 -5.33
C ASN A 19 -5.10 -11.01 -6.82
N THR A 20 -6.02 -10.36 -7.54
CA THR A 20 -6.23 -10.62 -8.97
C THR A 20 -5.00 -10.27 -9.79
N ARG A 21 -4.34 -9.15 -9.50
CA ARG A 21 -3.11 -8.74 -10.20
C ARG A 21 -1.95 -9.70 -9.94
N LEU A 22 -1.81 -10.22 -8.72
CA LEU A 22 -0.83 -11.25 -8.40
C LEU A 22 -1.09 -12.55 -9.16
N ILE A 23 -2.34 -13.04 -9.16
CA ILE A 23 -2.72 -14.30 -9.85
C ILE A 23 -2.54 -14.18 -11.37
N THR A 24 -2.75 -12.99 -11.94
CA THR A 24 -2.62 -12.73 -13.38
C THR A 24 -1.23 -12.22 -13.80
N ASP A 25 -0.24 -12.28 -12.90
CA ASP A 25 1.13 -11.76 -13.05
C ASP A 25 1.20 -10.34 -13.65
N LYS A 26 0.30 -9.46 -13.21
CA LYS A 26 0.28 -8.06 -13.62
C LYS A 26 1.14 -7.24 -12.67
N LYS A 27 2.20 -6.62 -13.21
CA LYS A 27 3.11 -5.74 -12.46
C LYS A 27 2.35 -4.55 -11.90
N THR A 28 2.63 -4.20 -10.65
CA THR A 28 1.89 -3.17 -9.91
C THR A 28 2.87 -2.34 -9.11
N ILE A 29 2.71 -1.02 -9.11
CA ILE A 29 3.43 -0.11 -8.22
C ILE A 29 2.42 0.45 -7.24
N ILE A 30 2.74 0.39 -5.95
CA ILE A 30 1.89 0.91 -4.88
C ILE A 30 2.71 1.95 -4.12
N SER A 31 2.19 3.18 -4.05
CA SER A 31 2.72 4.21 -3.18
C SER A 31 1.82 4.38 -1.96
N THR A 32 2.45 4.67 -0.82
CA THR A 32 1.77 4.85 0.46
C THR A 32 2.47 5.92 1.27
N ASN A 33 1.70 6.69 2.03
CA ASN A 33 2.18 7.61 3.04
C ASN A 33 2.20 6.98 4.45
N LEU A 34 1.88 5.68 4.56
CA LEU A 34 1.82 4.94 5.81
C LEU A 34 3.13 4.19 6.08
N SER A 35 3.48 4.04 7.37
CA SER A 35 4.50 3.08 7.79
C SER A 35 3.99 1.64 7.61
N LEU A 36 4.90 0.67 7.71
CA LEU A 36 4.53 -0.75 7.60
C LEU A 36 3.58 -1.16 8.74
N GLU A 37 3.79 -0.66 9.96
CA GLU A 37 2.88 -0.95 11.09
C GLU A 37 1.46 -0.43 10.80
N LYS A 38 1.35 0.84 10.40
CA LYS A 38 0.06 1.47 10.07
C LYS A 38 -0.64 0.79 8.90
N LEU A 39 0.13 0.28 7.93
CA LEU A 39 -0.43 -0.44 6.80
C LEU A 39 -1.05 -1.78 7.23
N SER A 40 -0.40 -2.50 8.15
CA SER A 40 -0.94 -3.73 8.75
C SER A 40 -2.23 -3.46 9.52
N GLU A 41 -2.23 -2.40 10.35
CA GLU A 41 -3.40 -1.99 11.14
C GLU A 41 -4.58 -1.56 10.25
N ALA A 42 -4.31 -0.83 9.17
CA ALA A 42 -5.34 -0.25 8.31
C ALA A 42 -5.96 -1.23 7.30
N TYR A 43 -5.19 -2.18 6.76
CA TYR A 43 -5.59 -2.95 5.57
C TYR A 43 -5.69 -4.46 5.76
N SER A 44 -5.66 -4.95 7.00
CA SER A 44 -5.65 -6.37 7.38
C SER A 44 -4.37 -7.14 7.07
N ASP A 45 -4.12 -8.18 7.87
CA ASP A 45 -2.97 -9.07 7.74
C ASP A 45 -2.88 -9.74 6.36
N ARG A 46 -4.02 -9.98 5.70
CA ARG A 46 -4.07 -10.66 4.39
C ARG A 46 -3.50 -9.79 3.27
N ILE A 47 -3.78 -8.49 3.29
CA ILE A 47 -3.22 -7.53 2.33
C ILE A 47 -1.76 -7.29 2.69
N PHE A 48 -1.46 -7.05 3.97
CA PHE A 48 -0.10 -6.84 4.45
C PHE A 48 0.83 -8.00 4.04
N SER A 49 0.44 -9.25 4.30
CA SER A 49 1.21 -10.45 3.93
C SER A 49 1.49 -10.53 2.42
N ARG A 50 0.49 -10.26 1.57
CA ARG A 50 0.68 -10.24 0.10
C ARG A 50 1.68 -9.17 -0.33
N LEU A 51 1.59 -7.98 0.25
CA LEU A 51 2.50 -6.88 -0.08
C LEU A 51 3.93 -7.21 0.35
N MET A 52 4.13 -7.74 1.56
CA MET A 52 5.47 -8.08 2.06
C MET A 52 6.10 -9.29 1.36
N SER A 53 5.29 -10.19 0.78
CA SER A 53 5.79 -11.43 0.17
C SER A 53 6.02 -11.33 -1.35
N HIS A 54 5.35 -10.40 -2.04
CA HIS A 54 5.34 -10.33 -3.50
C HIS A 54 5.82 -8.99 -4.08
N TYR A 55 6.18 -8.01 -3.24
CA TYR A 55 6.66 -6.70 -3.69
C TYR A 55 8.01 -6.37 -3.07
N ASP A 56 8.84 -5.68 -3.84
CA ASP A 56 10.04 -5.03 -3.33
C ASP A 56 9.68 -3.73 -2.61
N ILE A 57 10.11 -3.60 -1.36
CA ILE A 57 9.78 -2.45 -0.51
C ILE A 57 10.86 -1.38 -0.64
N PHE A 58 10.48 -0.21 -1.12
CA PHE A 58 11.34 0.97 -1.19
C PHE A 58 10.91 2.01 -0.16
N LYS A 59 11.79 2.29 0.81
CA LYS A 59 11.57 3.35 1.80
C LYS A 59 12.17 4.67 1.27
N PHE A 60 11.34 5.69 1.18
CA PHE A 60 11.76 7.03 0.80
C PHE A 60 12.14 7.84 2.04
N TYR A 61 13.33 8.43 2.03
CA TYR A 61 13.86 9.26 3.11
C TYR A 61 14.21 10.64 2.58
N GLY A 62 14.04 11.68 3.40
CA GLY A 62 14.43 13.05 3.06
C GLY A 62 13.42 14.08 3.53
N LYS A 63 13.80 15.36 3.39
CA LYS A 63 12.90 16.49 3.66
C LYS A 63 11.82 16.57 2.58
N ASP A 64 10.62 16.98 2.98
CA ASP A 64 9.52 17.22 2.04
C ASP A 64 9.97 18.23 0.96
N ILE A 65 9.96 17.80 -0.30
CA ILE A 65 10.37 18.61 -1.43
C ILE A 65 9.47 19.84 -1.64
N ARG A 66 8.22 19.82 -1.15
CA ARG A 66 7.30 20.96 -1.19
C ARG A 66 7.81 22.13 -0.36
N THR A 67 8.61 21.86 0.68
CA THR A 67 9.20 22.89 1.55
C THR A 67 10.45 23.56 0.95
N LYS A 68 10.99 23.05 -0.17
CA LYS A 68 12.20 23.58 -0.81
C LYS A 68 11.95 24.68 -1.85
N ARG A 69 10.68 24.98 -2.17
CA ARG A 69 10.32 26.15 -2.98
C ARG A 69 9.99 27.30 -2.04
N GLY A 70 11.03 27.99 -1.59
CA GLY A 70 10.97 29.25 -0.84
C GLY A 70 12.08 30.16 -1.34
#